data_AF-A0A2V5TNC0-F1
#
_entry.id   AF-A0A2V5TNC0-F1
#
_cell.length_a   1.000
_cell.length_b   1.000
_cell.length_c   1.000
_cell.angle_alpha   90.00
_cell.angle_beta   90.00
_cell.angle_gamma   90.00
#
_symmetry.space_group_name_H-M   'P 1'
#
loop_
_entity.id
_entity.type
_entity.pdbx_description
1 polymer ?
#
loop_
_entity_poly.entity_id
_entity_poly.type
_entity_poly.pdbx_seq_one_letter_code
_entity_poly.pdbx_strand_id
1 'polypeptide(L)'
;MILKIFRILLWLAATAYAVVGVLAITGMLPSAREANSLRIFYAVFGSMILIIGVTSALVTFLANKWRGWLIVAPLILFLGLPVVFFGAFCIEMEKGDVHRRQLEAEYNSGRLDFGDQPALFAVAQGIVKNDPDAIRAAAKSVPDLQAPGRDGATLLNFAVMQSWQRPESVEAIRTLLSLGADPNSRQGNRRSSFAMANAVHSSAPVLRAMLDAGGNPNTRDEFGRPIILMNWYLGYYENQARSRFELLLDHGADVNSAMPKDESDSAGYPLLLYRTKMGLKDKLAYADALTLLERGANPNRAGADGMTFGKMLTEHRAHFQRTHKPPPAEFTALLDWAEKHGIVQQAQ
;
A
#
# COMPACT_ATOMS: atom_id res chain seq x y z
N MET A 1 4.80 56.87 30.62
CA MET A 1 3.85 56.64 29.51
C MET A 1 4.14 55.31 28.79
N ILE A 2 5.39 55.08 28.36
CA ILE A 2 5.86 53.88 27.65
C ILE A 2 5.52 52.56 28.39
N LEU A 3 5.70 52.49 29.71
CA LEU A 3 5.41 51.27 30.51
C LEU A 3 3.92 50.89 30.59
N LYS A 4 3.00 51.86 30.54
CA LYS A 4 1.55 51.59 30.55
C LYS A 4 1.11 51.03 29.20
N ILE A 5 1.63 51.59 28.11
CA ILE A 5 1.40 51.12 26.74
C ILE A 5 1.95 49.70 26.57
N PHE A 6 3.15 49.43 27.10
CA PHE A 6 3.76 48.10 27.06
C PHE A 6 2.93 47.03 27.78
N ARG A 7 2.38 47.34 28.96
CA ARG A 7 1.47 46.43 29.68
C ARG A 7 0.19 46.12 28.89
N ILE A 8 -0.41 47.12 28.23
CA ILE A 8 -1.63 46.92 27.42
C ILE A 8 -1.33 46.01 26.22
N LEU A 9 -0.21 46.25 25.53
CA LEU A 9 0.22 45.42 24.40
C LEU A 9 0.48 43.96 24.82
N LEU A 10 1.06 43.74 26.00
CA LEU A 10 1.26 42.39 26.56
C LEU A 10 -0.06 41.66 26.85
N TRP A 11 -1.06 42.33 27.41
CA TRP A 11 -2.38 41.74 27.66
C TRP A 11 -3.14 41.42 26.35
N LEU A 12 -3.04 42.29 25.35
CA LEU A 12 -3.63 42.04 24.03
C LEU A 12 -2.96 40.84 23.34
N ALA A 13 -1.63 40.75 23.40
CA ALA A 13 -0.89 39.61 22.86
C ALA A 13 -1.24 38.31 23.59
N ALA A 14 -1.27 38.31 24.94
CA ALA A 14 -1.63 37.14 25.73
C ALA A 14 -3.06 36.63 25.41
N THR A 15 -3.99 37.55 25.22
CA THR A 15 -5.38 37.21 24.84
C THR A 15 -5.45 36.65 23.42
N ALA A 16 -4.74 37.26 22.46
CA ALA A 16 -4.68 36.77 21.08
C ALA A 16 -4.06 35.36 21.01
N TYR A 17 -2.96 35.13 21.73
CA TYR A 17 -2.34 33.81 21.81
C TYR A 17 -3.26 32.79 22.49
N ALA A 18 -3.90 33.11 23.62
CA ALA A 18 -4.85 32.20 24.25
C ALA A 18 -5.99 31.76 23.31
N VAL A 19 -6.54 32.70 22.52
CA VAL A 19 -7.59 32.41 21.53
C VAL A 19 -7.06 31.50 20.41
N VAL A 20 -5.89 31.80 19.85
CA VAL A 20 -5.26 30.97 18.81
C VAL A 20 -4.93 29.56 19.32
N GLY A 21 -4.44 29.44 20.56
CA GLY A 21 -4.17 28.17 21.20
C GLY A 21 -5.42 27.32 21.38
N VAL A 22 -6.52 27.91 21.84
CA VAL A 22 -7.82 27.22 21.95
C VAL A 22 -8.33 26.77 20.59
N LEU A 23 -8.27 27.63 19.56
CA LEU A 23 -8.72 27.30 18.20
C LEU A 23 -7.89 26.19 17.54
N ALA A 24 -6.59 26.13 17.83
CA ALA A 24 -5.71 25.05 17.38
C ALA A 24 -6.05 23.72 18.08
N ILE A 25 -6.37 23.74 19.37
CA ILE A 25 -6.73 22.55 20.15
C ILE A 25 -8.12 22.01 19.75
N THR A 26 -9.11 22.88 19.52
CA THR A 26 -10.48 22.47 19.19
C THR A 26 -10.68 22.11 17.72
N GLY A 27 -9.66 22.30 16.87
CA GLY A 27 -9.71 21.94 15.45
C GLY A 27 -10.62 22.83 14.60
N MET A 28 -10.95 24.04 15.06
CA MET A 28 -11.80 25.00 14.34
C MET A 28 -11.05 25.79 13.25
N LEU A 29 -9.73 25.59 13.10
CA LEU A 29 -8.98 26.12 11.96
C LEU A 29 -9.29 25.27 10.71
N PRO A 30 -9.78 25.86 9.61
CA PRO A 30 -10.27 25.12 8.46
C PRO A 30 -9.12 24.59 7.61
N SER A 31 -8.53 23.47 8.03
CA SER A 31 -7.77 22.57 7.16
C SER A 31 -7.42 21.29 7.91
N ALA A 32 -8.19 20.22 7.69
CA ALA A 32 -7.66 18.86 7.47
C ALA A 32 -8.80 17.83 7.60
N ARG A 33 -9.28 17.37 6.44
CA ARG A 33 -9.48 15.92 6.28
C ARG A 33 -8.08 15.32 6.21
N GLU A 34 -7.83 14.35 7.08
CA GLU A 34 -6.72 13.38 7.07
C GLU A 34 -5.34 13.85 7.54
N ALA A 35 -5.02 13.51 8.79
CA ALA A 35 -3.84 12.73 9.22
C ALA A 35 -3.72 12.81 10.76
N ASN A 36 -3.56 11.67 11.44
CA ASN A 36 -3.45 11.61 12.91
C ASN A 36 -2.23 12.41 13.44
N SER A 37 -1.18 12.52 12.62
CA SER A 37 0.04 13.30 12.92
C SER A 37 -0.21 14.81 13.00
N LEU A 38 -1.06 15.36 12.14
CA LEU A 38 -1.42 16.78 12.15
C LEU A 38 -2.24 17.15 13.39
N ARG A 39 -3.12 16.27 13.88
CA ARG A 39 -3.84 16.49 15.15
C ARG A 39 -2.92 16.60 16.36
N ILE A 40 -1.93 15.71 16.45
CA ILE A 40 -0.92 15.74 17.52
C ILE A 40 -0.10 17.04 17.41
N PHE A 41 0.30 17.41 16.19
CA PHE A 41 1.00 18.66 15.94
C PHE A 41 0.21 19.88 16.43
N TYR A 42 -1.07 20.01 16.08
CA TYR A 42 -1.91 21.13 16.52
C TYR A 42 -2.16 21.16 18.03
N ALA A 43 -2.28 19.99 18.68
CA ALA A 43 -2.42 19.92 20.14
C ALA A 43 -1.15 20.41 20.86
N VAL A 44 0.03 19.99 20.39
CA VAL A 44 1.32 20.42 20.95
C VAL A 44 1.54 21.92 20.75
N PHE A 45 1.36 22.42 19.53
CA PHE A 45 1.54 23.85 19.27
C PHE A 45 0.48 24.73 19.95
N GLY A 46 -0.78 24.25 20.00
CA GLY A 46 -1.86 24.96 20.69
C GLY A 46 -1.63 25.07 22.20
N SER A 47 -1.14 23.99 22.84
CA SER A 47 -0.80 24.02 24.27
C SER A 47 0.41 24.91 24.57
N MET A 48 1.44 24.93 23.72
CA MET A 48 2.57 25.87 23.86
C MET A 48 2.11 27.32 23.84
N ILE A 49 1.24 27.68 22.88
CA ILE A 49 0.70 29.03 22.76
C ILE A 49 -0.13 29.42 23.99
N LEU A 50 -0.92 28.49 24.53
CA LEU A 50 -1.74 28.73 25.72
C LEU A 50 -0.87 28.94 26.97
N ILE A 51 0.20 28.17 27.13
CA ILE A 51 1.15 28.34 28.24
C ILE A 51 1.88 29.69 28.16
N ILE A 52 2.26 30.14 26.95
CA ILE A 52 2.83 31.47 26.73
C ILE A 52 1.84 32.54 27.21
N GLY A 53 0.55 32.45 26.84
CA GLY A 53 -0.49 33.39 27.27
C GLY A 53 -0.68 33.44 28.80
N VAL A 54 -0.81 32.28 29.46
CA VAL A 54 -1.00 32.20 30.92
C VAL A 54 0.23 32.73 31.66
N THR A 55 1.42 32.43 31.16
CA THR A 55 2.66 32.86 31.81
C THR A 55 2.90 34.36 31.60
N SER A 56 2.56 34.94 30.44
CA SER A 56 2.61 36.39 30.23
C SER A 56 1.74 37.15 31.24
N ALA A 57 0.57 36.62 31.59
CA ALA A 57 -0.28 37.18 32.64
C ALA A 57 0.37 37.07 34.04
N LEU A 58 0.95 35.91 34.36
CA LEU A 58 1.64 35.65 35.63
C LEU A 58 2.89 36.54 35.83
N VAL A 59 3.67 36.75 34.76
CA VAL A 59 4.85 37.64 34.76
C VAL A 59 4.45 39.07 35.03
N THR A 60 3.34 39.53 34.45
CA THR A 60 2.84 40.88 34.67
C THR A 60 2.42 41.10 36.13
N PHE A 61 1.86 40.07 36.77
CA PHE A 61 1.52 40.07 38.19
C PHE A 61 2.77 40.05 39.09
N LEU A 62 3.73 39.18 38.82
CA LEU A 62 4.95 39.02 39.63
C LEU A 62 5.98 40.16 39.45
N ALA A 63 6.03 40.78 38.27
CA ALA A 63 6.85 41.96 38.01
C ALA A 63 6.43 43.19 38.82
N ASN A 64 5.20 43.18 39.36
CA ASN A 64 4.73 44.19 40.31
C ASN A 64 5.40 44.03 41.69
N LYS A 65 5.94 42.85 42.01
CA LYS A 65 6.60 42.51 43.28
C LYS A 65 8.14 42.63 43.20
N TRP A 66 8.75 42.24 42.08
CA TRP A 66 10.18 42.43 41.83
C TRP A 66 10.49 42.58 40.33
N ARG A 67 11.23 43.63 39.97
CA ARG A 67 11.51 43.96 38.55
C ARG A 67 12.41 42.94 37.83
N GLY A 68 13.16 42.11 38.55
CA GLY A 68 14.00 41.07 37.94
C GLY A 68 13.22 39.99 37.19
N TRP A 69 11.93 39.81 37.49
CA TRP A 69 11.03 38.93 36.73
C TRP A 69 10.84 39.35 35.27
N LEU A 70 11.10 40.61 34.92
CA LEU A 70 11.08 41.07 33.53
C LEU A 70 12.22 40.50 32.68
N ILE A 71 13.29 39.98 33.29
CA ILE A 71 14.43 39.36 32.59
C ILE A 71 14.39 37.84 32.74
N VAL A 72 14.12 37.35 33.95
CA VAL A 72 14.11 35.92 34.26
C VAL A 72 12.98 35.18 33.54
N ALA A 73 11.78 35.78 33.48
CA ALA A 73 10.66 35.09 32.87
C ALA A 73 10.76 34.93 31.34
N PRO A 74 11.19 35.94 30.56
CA PRO A 74 11.47 35.73 29.14
C PRO A 74 12.55 34.67 28.89
N LEU A 75 13.59 34.58 29.71
CA LEU A 75 14.61 33.55 29.57
C LEU A 75 14.04 32.14 29.81
N ILE A 76 13.23 31.95 30.86
CA ILE A 76 12.56 30.68 31.12
C ILE A 76 11.56 30.34 30.00
N LEU A 77 10.84 31.33 29.48
CA LEU A 77 9.81 31.15 28.44
C LEU A 77 10.37 30.92 27.03
N PHE A 78 11.45 31.60 26.65
CA PHE A 78 12.02 31.51 25.31
C PHE A 78 13.14 30.47 25.20
N LEU A 79 13.90 30.22 26.29
CA LEU A 79 14.96 29.21 26.28
C LEU A 79 14.61 27.95 27.08
N GLY A 80 13.94 28.06 28.24
CA GLY A 80 13.71 26.90 29.10
C GLY A 80 12.58 25.99 28.61
N LEU A 81 11.37 26.55 28.52
CA LEU A 81 10.16 25.79 28.22
C LEU A 81 10.19 25.14 26.82
N PRO A 82 10.56 25.85 25.73
CA PRO A 82 10.61 25.27 24.40
C PRO A 82 11.64 24.14 24.31
N VAL A 83 12.78 24.25 25.00
CA VAL A 83 13.79 23.18 25.06
C VAL A 83 13.27 21.96 25.81
N VAL A 84 12.52 22.14 26.90
CA VAL A 84 11.89 21.03 27.64
C VAL A 84 10.80 20.35 26.80
N PHE A 85 9.92 21.12 26.16
CA PHE A 85 8.88 20.57 25.28
C PHE A 85 9.46 19.90 24.03
N PHE A 86 10.49 20.50 23.42
CA PHE A 86 11.20 19.90 22.31
C PHE A 86 11.94 18.62 22.74
N GLY A 87 12.55 18.62 23.92
CA GLY A 87 13.16 17.41 24.51
C GLY A 87 12.13 16.31 24.76
N ALA A 88 10.97 16.63 25.36
CA ALA A 88 9.88 15.69 25.57
C ALA A 88 9.32 15.14 24.26
N PHE A 89 9.12 15.99 23.25
CA PHE A 89 8.69 15.60 21.90
C PHE A 89 9.71 14.68 21.23
N CYS A 90 11.01 15.01 21.29
CA CYS A 90 12.07 14.15 20.76
C CYS A 90 12.10 12.79 21.45
N ILE A 91 11.92 12.73 22.77
CA ILE A 91 11.84 11.48 23.54
C ILE A 91 10.60 10.65 23.13
N GLU A 92 9.45 11.28 22.96
CA GLU A 92 8.21 10.60 22.55
C GLU A 92 8.28 10.09 21.11
N MET A 93 8.89 10.87 20.21
CA MET A 93 9.19 10.46 18.84
C MET A 93 10.16 9.27 18.82
N GLU A 94 11.23 9.30 19.60
CA GLU A 94 12.19 8.19 19.71
C GLU A 94 11.53 6.93 20.28
N LYS A 95 10.69 7.05 21.31
CA LYS A 95 9.88 5.91 21.82
C LYS A 95 8.97 5.33 20.75
N GLY A 96 8.32 6.19 19.96
CA GLY A 96 7.49 5.78 18.83
C GLY A 96 8.29 5.01 17.77
N ASP A 97 9.49 5.48 17.45
CA ASP A 97 10.39 4.81 16.50
C ASP A 97 10.92 3.49 17.04
N VAL A 98 11.30 3.41 18.32
CA VAL A 98 11.71 2.16 18.97
C VAL A 98 10.58 1.15 18.95
N HIS A 99 9.36 1.57 19.29
CA HIS A 99 8.19 0.70 19.26
C HIS A 99 7.89 0.20 17.83
N ARG A 100 8.00 1.07 16.82
CA ARG A 100 7.84 0.68 15.41
C ARG A 100 8.89 -0.35 14.99
N ARG A 101 10.16 -0.12 15.31
CA ARG A 101 11.25 -1.07 15.01
C ARG A 101 11.06 -2.41 15.72
N GLN A 102 10.57 -2.39 16.95
CA GLN A 102 10.24 -3.62 17.69
C GLN A 102 9.11 -4.39 17.00
N LEU A 103 8.03 -3.72 16.62
CA LEU A 103 6.93 -4.33 15.88
C LEU A 103 7.39 -4.89 14.53
N GLU A 104 8.21 -4.15 13.78
CA GLU A 104 8.80 -4.61 12.52
C GLU A 104 9.70 -5.84 12.74
N ALA A 105 10.50 -5.87 13.81
CA ALA A 105 11.33 -7.02 14.14
C ALA A 105 10.48 -8.24 14.55
N GLU A 106 9.42 -8.05 15.32
CA GLU A 106 8.50 -9.13 15.70
C GLU A 106 7.73 -9.67 14.49
N TYR A 107 7.33 -8.79 13.58
CA TYR A 107 6.71 -9.15 12.32
C TYR A 107 7.70 -9.92 11.42
N ASN A 108 8.89 -9.39 11.19
CA ASN A 108 9.90 -10.00 10.33
C ASN A 108 10.45 -11.32 10.89
N SER A 109 10.40 -11.53 12.20
CA SER A 109 10.78 -12.81 12.82
C SER A 109 9.66 -13.86 12.82
N GLY A 110 8.44 -13.50 12.41
CA GLY A 110 7.24 -14.35 12.53
C GLY A 110 6.74 -14.50 13.97
N ARG A 111 7.33 -13.78 14.92
CA ARG A 111 6.94 -13.83 16.34
C ARG A 111 5.56 -13.20 16.57
N LEU A 112 5.22 -12.17 15.80
CA LEU A 112 3.93 -11.52 15.87
C LEU A 112 2.78 -12.48 15.52
N ASP A 113 2.99 -13.33 14.51
CA ASP A 113 1.96 -14.27 14.01
C ASP A 113 1.96 -15.60 14.76
N PHE A 114 3.13 -16.13 15.13
CA PHE A 114 3.26 -17.51 15.60
C PHE A 114 3.84 -17.64 17.01
N GLY A 115 4.19 -16.54 17.69
CA GLY A 115 4.93 -16.56 18.96
C GLY A 115 4.30 -17.42 20.07
N ASP A 116 2.97 -17.50 20.10
CA ASP A 116 2.22 -18.30 21.08
C ASP A 116 2.10 -19.79 20.68
N GLN A 117 2.56 -20.17 19.49
CA GLN A 117 2.48 -21.50 18.90
C GLN A 117 3.89 -22.02 18.57
N PRO A 118 4.61 -22.64 19.52
CA PRO A 118 6.03 -22.96 19.37
C PRO A 118 6.36 -23.79 18.12
N ALA A 119 5.47 -24.71 17.73
CA ALA A 119 5.66 -25.54 16.53
C ALA A 119 5.60 -24.71 15.24
N LEU A 120 4.58 -23.86 15.06
CA LEU A 120 4.49 -22.97 13.91
C LEU A 120 5.61 -21.93 13.91
N PHE A 121 5.96 -21.39 15.08
CA PHE A 121 7.04 -20.42 15.21
C PHE A 121 8.40 -20.99 14.79
N ALA A 122 8.69 -22.24 15.13
CA ALA A 122 9.91 -22.91 14.70
C ALA A 122 10.00 -23.01 13.16
N VAL A 123 8.88 -23.30 12.49
CA VAL A 123 8.82 -23.29 11.01
C VAL A 123 8.99 -21.86 10.47
N ALA A 124 8.33 -20.88 11.08
CA ALA A 124 8.49 -19.46 10.71
C ALA A 124 9.95 -19.00 10.81
N GLN A 125 10.69 -19.43 11.83
CA GLN A 125 12.13 -19.14 11.93
C GLN A 125 12.94 -19.77 10.80
N GLY A 126 12.61 -21.00 10.37
CA GLY A 126 13.21 -21.62 9.19
C GLY A 126 12.93 -20.83 7.91
N ILE A 127 11.71 -20.31 7.75
CA ILE A 127 11.31 -19.45 6.63
C ILE A 127 12.15 -18.16 6.62
N VAL A 128 12.27 -17.47 7.76
CA VAL A 128 13.04 -16.22 7.87
C VAL A 128 14.51 -16.44 7.48
N LYS A 129 15.09 -17.55 7.91
CA LYS A 129 16.47 -17.94 7.56
C LYS A 129 16.62 -18.44 6.12
N ASN A 130 15.51 -18.68 5.43
CA ASN A 130 15.46 -19.36 4.13
C ASN A 130 16.24 -20.68 4.15
N ASP A 131 15.99 -21.48 5.19
CA ASP A 131 16.67 -22.75 5.45
C ASP A 131 15.68 -23.93 5.26
N PRO A 132 15.69 -24.60 4.10
CA PRO A 132 14.83 -25.74 3.81
C PRO A 132 14.93 -26.87 4.84
N ASP A 133 16.12 -27.15 5.35
CA ASP A 133 16.33 -28.26 6.29
C ASP A 133 15.75 -27.94 7.65
N ALA A 134 15.91 -26.69 8.11
CA ALA A 134 15.25 -26.20 9.32
C ALA A 134 13.72 -26.22 9.19
N ILE A 135 13.18 -25.82 8.03
CA ILE A 135 11.74 -25.89 7.75
C ILE A 135 11.24 -27.34 7.81
N ARG A 136 11.91 -28.28 7.13
CA ARG A 136 11.54 -29.70 7.13
C ARG A 136 11.64 -30.31 8.53
N ALA A 137 12.66 -29.96 9.30
CA ALA A 137 12.84 -30.46 10.65
C ALA A 137 11.75 -29.95 11.59
N ALA A 138 11.44 -28.64 11.57
CA ALA A 138 10.42 -28.03 12.40
C ALA A 138 9.01 -28.49 11.99
N ALA A 139 8.72 -28.66 10.70
CA ALA A 139 7.41 -29.08 10.22
C ALA A 139 6.97 -30.47 10.72
N LYS A 140 7.91 -31.33 11.13
CA LYS A 140 7.58 -32.65 11.71
C LYS A 140 6.73 -32.56 12.98
N SER A 141 6.82 -31.45 13.72
CA SER A 141 6.02 -31.22 14.93
C SER A 141 4.75 -30.41 14.67
N VAL A 142 4.44 -30.10 13.40
CA VAL A 142 3.26 -29.34 12.98
C VAL A 142 2.25 -30.29 12.33
N PRO A 143 1.16 -30.68 13.01
CA PRO A 143 0.18 -31.61 12.45
C PRO A 143 -0.57 -31.07 11.22
N ASP A 144 -0.71 -29.74 11.14
CA ASP A 144 -1.40 -29.04 10.06
C ASP A 144 -0.62 -27.78 9.66
N LEU A 145 -0.05 -27.77 8.46
CA LEU A 145 0.69 -26.62 7.90
C LEU A 145 -0.23 -25.45 7.52
N GLN A 146 -1.54 -25.70 7.46
CA GLN A 146 -2.57 -24.69 7.21
C GLN A 146 -3.09 -24.07 8.52
N ALA A 147 -2.61 -24.54 9.67
CA ALA A 147 -3.05 -24.04 10.96
C ALA A 147 -2.86 -22.50 11.04
N PRO A 148 -3.91 -21.77 11.47
CA PRO A 148 -3.83 -20.33 11.57
C PRO A 148 -2.96 -19.89 12.77
N GLY A 149 -2.01 -19.00 12.49
CA GLY A 149 -1.41 -18.11 13.46
C GLY A 149 -2.38 -17.00 13.90
N ARG A 150 -1.82 -15.96 14.52
CA ARG A 150 -2.54 -14.73 14.85
C ARG A 150 -3.19 -14.14 13.59
N ASP A 151 -4.39 -13.59 13.75
CA ASP A 151 -5.21 -13.03 12.67
C ASP A 151 -5.44 -13.99 11.48
N GLY A 152 -5.26 -15.29 11.71
CA GLY A 152 -5.42 -16.36 10.73
C GLY A 152 -4.23 -16.55 9.78
N ALA A 153 -3.07 -15.96 10.05
CA ALA A 153 -1.90 -16.06 9.17
C ALA A 153 -1.42 -17.51 9.05
N THR A 154 -1.34 -18.05 7.82
CA THR A 154 -0.74 -19.37 7.61
C THR A 154 0.77 -19.26 7.38
N LEU A 155 1.52 -20.34 7.57
CA LEU A 155 2.96 -20.38 7.28
C LEU A 155 3.27 -20.03 5.82
N LEU A 156 2.43 -20.50 4.89
CA LEU A 156 2.58 -20.18 3.47
C LEU A 156 2.29 -18.70 3.17
N ASN A 157 1.30 -18.10 3.83
CA ASN A 157 1.07 -16.66 3.75
C ASN A 157 2.32 -15.88 4.20
N PHE A 158 2.81 -16.21 5.40
CA PHE A 158 3.99 -15.57 5.96
C PHE A 158 5.20 -15.68 5.02
N ALA A 159 5.47 -16.87 4.45
CA ALA A 159 6.55 -17.06 3.49
C ALA A 159 6.40 -16.22 2.22
N VAL A 160 5.18 -16.15 1.65
CA VAL A 160 4.91 -15.31 0.47
C VAL A 160 5.15 -13.83 0.77
N MET A 161 4.67 -13.33 1.91
CA MET A 161 4.87 -11.93 2.31
C MET A 161 6.36 -11.61 2.53
N GLN A 162 7.12 -12.51 3.16
CA GLN A 162 8.56 -12.36 3.33
C GLN A 162 9.30 -12.30 1.98
N SER A 163 8.82 -13.04 0.96
CA SER A 163 9.46 -13.09 -0.36
C SER A 163 9.33 -11.83 -1.19
N TRP A 164 8.42 -10.91 -0.85
CA TRP A 164 8.13 -9.70 -1.64
C TRP A 164 9.37 -8.84 -1.91
N GLN A 165 10.27 -8.73 -0.93
CA GLN A 165 11.53 -7.99 -1.06
C GLN A 165 12.75 -8.91 -0.97
N ARG A 166 12.52 -10.24 -0.96
CA ARG A 166 13.55 -11.27 -0.73
C ARG A 166 13.39 -12.39 -1.76
N PRO A 167 13.85 -12.17 -3.01
CA PRO A 167 13.62 -13.12 -4.10
C PRO A 167 14.30 -14.48 -3.85
N GLU A 168 15.35 -14.51 -3.00
CA GLU A 168 16.01 -15.73 -2.56
C GLU A 168 15.12 -16.65 -1.73
N SER A 169 14.04 -16.11 -1.13
CA SER A 169 13.13 -16.85 -0.24
C SER A 169 12.20 -17.84 -0.95
N VAL A 170 12.37 -18.02 -2.27
CA VAL A 170 11.61 -18.99 -3.06
C VAL A 170 11.79 -20.42 -2.55
N GLU A 171 12.95 -20.77 -2.00
CA GLU A 171 13.23 -22.11 -1.48
C GLU A 171 12.43 -22.44 -0.22
N ALA A 172 12.20 -21.46 0.66
CA ALA A 172 11.29 -21.64 1.79
C ALA A 172 9.86 -21.96 1.32
N ILE A 173 9.37 -21.24 0.30
CA ILE A 173 8.03 -21.46 -0.28
C ILE A 173 7.95 -22.85 -0.94
N ARG A 174 8.91 -23.21 -1.79
CA ARG A 174 8.98 -24.55 -2.41
C ARG A 174 9.01 -25.66 -1.36
N THR A 175 9.74 -25.44 -0.27
CA THR A 175 9.83 -26.42 0.82
C THR A 175 8.48 -26.62 1.50
N LEU A 176 7.79 -25.53 1.88
CA LEU A 176 6.45 -25.63 2.47
C LEU A 176 5.46 -26.33 1.54
N LEU A 177 5.43 -25.95 0.26
CA LEU A 177 4.57 -26.59 -0.75
C LEU A 177 4.91 -28.10 -0.87
N SER A 178 6.19 -28.47 -0.87
CA SER A 178 6.62 -29.89 -0.92
C SER A 178 6.23 -30.70 0.33
N LEU A 179 5.99 -30.02 1.46
CA LEU A 179 5.53 -30.63 2.70
C LEU A 179 3.99 -30.70 2.78
N GLY A 180 3.29 -30.27 1.74
CA GLY A 180 1.84 -30.30 1.65
C GLY A 180 1.14 -29.01 2.04
N ALA A 181 1.86 -27.88 2.14
CA ALA A 181 1.20 -26.59 2.31
C ALA A 181 0.31 -26.28 1.10
N ASP A 182 -0.97 -26.02 1.31
CA ASP A 182 -1.94 -25.78 0.24
C ASP A 182 -1.92 -24.31 -0.21
N PRO A 183 -1.55 -24.01 -1.47
CA PRO A 183 -1.59 -22.65 -2.00
C PRO A 183 -3.01 -22.08 -2.06
N ASN A 184 -4.06 -22.90 -2.05
CA ASN A 184 -5.46 -22.47 -2.14
C ASN A 184 -6.15 -22.31 -0.78
N SER A 185 -5.44 -22.55 0.32
CA SER A 185 -5.98 -22.43 1.66
C SER A 185 -6.37 -21.00 2.01
N ARG A 186 -7.51 -20.87 2.68
CA ARG A 186 -8.13 -19.59 3.02
C ARG A 186 -7.80 -19.20 4.46
N GLN A 187 -7.43 -17.94 4.65
CA GLN A 187 -7.29 -17.37 6.00
C GLN A 187 -8.68 -17.05 6.55
N GLY A 188 -9.13 -17.79 7.56
CA GLY A 188 -10.43 -17.59 8.22
C GLY A 188 -11.59 -17.56 7.22
N ASN A 189 -12.44 -16.53 7.32
CA ASN A 189 -13.64 -16.39 6.49
C ASN A 189 -13.39 -15.71 5.12
N ARG A 190 -12.13 -15.40 4.77
CA ARG A 190 -11.80 -14.75 3.48
C ARG A 190 -12.27 -15.59 2.32
N ARG A 191 -12.71 -14.97 1.22
CA ARG A 191 -13.25 -15.61 0.02
C ARG A 191 -12.24 -16.41 -0.81
N SER A 192 -10.96 -16.11 -0.65
CA SER A 192 -9.88 -16.62 -1.48
C SER A 192 -8.63 -16.87 -0.64
N SER A 193 -7.69 -17.65 -1.19
CA SER A 193 -6.36 -17.80 -0.60
C SER A 193 -5.61 -16.47 -0.61
N PHE A 194 -5.19 -16.02 0.56
CA PHE A 194 -4.38 -14.82 0.67
C PHE A 194 -2.95 -15.07 0.14
N ALA A 195 -2.37 -16.24 0.42
CA ALA A 195 -1.03 -16.58 -0.06
C ALA A 195 -0.96 -16.59 -1.59
N MET A 196 -1.92 -17.25 -2.25
CA MET A 196 -1.99 -17.27 -3.72
C MET A 196 -2.29 -15.87 -4.28
N ALA A 197 -3.20 -15.12 -3.64
CA ALA A 197 -3.52 -13.75 -4.07
C ALA A 197 -2.30 -12.83 -4.10
N ASN A 198 -1.41 -13.00 -3.12
CA ASN A 198 -0.25 -12.16 -2.90
C ASN A 198 1.05 -12.68 -3.54
N ALA A 199 1.06 -13.90 -4.07
CA ALA A 199 2.20 -14.48 -4.76
C ALA A 199 2.58 -13.68 -6.01
N VAL A 200 1.61 -13.07 -6.68
CA VAL A 200 1.83 -12.24 -7.87
C VAL A 200 2.63 -10.97 -7.55
N HIS A 201 2.67 -10.49 -6.31
CA HIS A 201 3.49 -9.32 -5.93
C HIS A 201 4.98 -9.64 -5.80
N SER A 202 5.31 -10.93 -5.65
CA SER A 202 6.67 -11.42 -5.52
C SER A 202 7.33 -11.63 -6.89
N SER A 203 8.52 -12.24 -6.89
CA SER A 203 9.26 -12.59 -8.10
C SER A 203 8.54 -13.68 -8.91
N ALA A 204 8.79 -13.74 -10.22
CA ALA A 204 8.21 -14.77 -11.09
C ALA A 204 8.50 -16.21 -10.63
N PRO A 205 9.69 -16.54 -10.07
CA PRO A 205 9.95 -17.85 -9.46
C PRO A 205 9.01 -18.21 -8.31
N VAL A 206 8.62 -17.25 -7.47
CA VAL A 206 7.67 -17.47 -6.37
C VAL A 206 6.28 -17.76 -6.92
N LEU A 207 5.80 -16.93 -7.84
CA LEU A 207 4.49 -17.16 -8.48
C LEU A 207 4.46 -18.51 -9.20
N ARG A 208 5.53 -18.86 -9.94
CA ARG A 208 5.68 -20.16 -10.59
C ARG A 208 5.58 -21.30 -9.58
N ALA A 209 6.33 -21.25 -8.47
CA ALA A 209 6.29 -22.31 -7.46
C ALA A 209 4.87 -22.52 -6.90
N MET A 210 4.14 -21.43 -6.63
CA MET A 210 2.75 -21.49 -6.15
C MET A 210 1.81 -22.10 -7.20
N LEU A 211 1.95 -21.72 -8.47
CA LEU A 211 1.14 -22.22 -9.58
C LEU A 211 1.45 -23.70 -9.92
N ASP A 212 2.72 -24.08 -9.93
CA ASP A 212 3.19 -25.46 -10.16
C ASP A 212 2.68 -26.41 -9.06
N ALA A 213 2.52 -25.90 -7.83
CA ALA A 213 1.91 -26.63 -6.72
C ALA A 213 0.36 -26.66 -6.75
N GLY A 214 -0.26 -26.26 -7.86
CA GLY A 214 -1.73 -26.29 -8.04
C GLY A 214 -2.45 -25.04 -7.51
N GLY A 215 -1.74 -23.94 -7.28
CA GLY A 215 -2.34 -22.65 -6.93
C GLY A 215 -3.30 -22.17 -8.02
N ASN A 216 -4.48 -21.71 -7.61
CA ASN A 216 -5.53 -21.30 -8.53
C ASN A 216 -5.17 -19.94 -9.17
N PRO A 217 -4.95 -19.86 -10.51
CA PRO A 217 -4.60 -18.61 -11.19
C PRO A 217 -5.78 -17.62 -11.25
N ASN A 218 -6.99 -18.07 -10.91
CA ASN A 218 -8.21 -17.28 -10.86
C ASN A 218 -8.57 -16.83 -9.43
N THR A 219 -7.62 -16.98 -8.50
CA THR A 219 -7.73 -16.42 -7.15
C THR A 219 -8.04 -14.92 -7.24
N ARG A 220 -8.79 -14.44 -6.24
CA ARG A 220 -9.10 -13.01 -6.08
C ARG A 220 -8.49 -12.49 -4.79
N ASP A 221 -8.04 -11.26 -4.78
CA ASP A 221 -7.60 -10.61 -3.55
C ASP A 221 -8.79 -10.30 -2.60
N GLU A 222 -8.49 -9.65 -1.47
CA GLU A 222 -9.51 -9.26 -0.49
C GLU A 222 -10.57 -8.28 -1.01
N PHE A 223 -10.28 -7.55 -2.09
CA PHE A 223 -11.20 -6.64 -2.77
C PHE A 223 -11.98 -7.33 -3.91
N GLY A 224 -11.79 -8.64 -4.09
CA GLY A 224 -12.42 -9.41 -5.14
C GLY A 224 -11.79 -9.20 -6.51
N ARG A 225 -10.59 -8.62 -6.61
CA ARG A 225 -9.89 -8.37 -7.86
C ARG A 225 -9.14 -9.63 -8.30
N PRO A 226 -9.26 -10.09 -9.56
CA PRO A 226 -8.51 -11.24 -10.09
C PRO A 226 -7.00 -11.01 -9.95
N ILE A 227 -6.22 -12.03 -9.59
CA ILE A 227 -4.77 -11.85 -9.39
C ILE A 227 -4.01 -11.46 -10.66
N ILE A 228 -4.51 -11.85 -11.84
CA ILE A 228 -3.96 -11.41 -13.12
C ILE A 228 -4.04 -9.90 -13.30
N LEU A 229 -5.02 -9.24 -12.69
CA LEU A 229 -5.10 -7.79 -12.65
C LEU A 229 -3.95 -7.21 -11.81
N MET A 230 -3.68 -7.81 -10.65
CA MET A 230 -2.68 -7.33 -9.69
C MET A 230 -1.26 -7.29 -10.27
N ASN A 231 -0.97 -8.11 -11.28
CA ASN A 231 0.29 -8.11 -12.01
C ASN A 231 0.72 -6.71 -12.51
N TRP A 232 -0.23 -5.86 -12.88
CA TRP A 232 0.06 -4.53 -13.44
C TRP A 232 0.04 -3.39 -12.42
N TYR A 233 -0.45 -3.62 -11.20
CA TYR A 233 -0.58 -2.56 -10.17
C TYR A 233 0.54 -2.60 -9.15
N LEU A 234 1.03 -3.79 -8.83
CA LEU A 234 1.77 -4.03 -7.60
C LEU A 234 2.87 -5.05 -7.85
N GLY A 235 4.13 -4.63 -7.71
CA GLY A 235 5.24 -5.56 -7.68
C GLY A 235 6.57 -4.87 -7.40
N TYR A 236 7.35 -5.47 -6.51
CA TYR A 236 8.75 -5.09 -6.31
C TYR A 236 9.64 -5.45 -7.52
N TYR A 237 9.10 -6.21 -8.47
CA TYR A 237 9.77 -6.73 -9.66
C TYR A 237 9.03 -6.32 -10.95
N GLU A 238 8.94 -5.01 -11.22
CA GLU A 238 8.24 -4.46 -12.39
C GLU A 238 8.75 -5.07 -13.71
N ASN A 239 10.06 -5.30 -13.83
CA ASN A 239 10.68 -5.94 -14.99
C ASN A 239 10.26 -7.40 -15.22
N GLN A 240 9.59 -8.03 -14.25
CA GLN A 240 9.07 -9.40 -14.35
C GLN A 240 7.55 -9.45 -14.59
N ALA A 241 6.89 -8.30 -14.78
CA ALA A 241 5.45 -8.25 -15.05
C ALA A 241 5.05 -9.08 -16.28
N ARG A 242 5.86 -9.10 -17.34
CA ARG A 242 5.59 -9.94 -18.52
C ARG A 242 5.67 -11.43 -18.19
N SER A 243 6.73 -11.87 -17.50
CA SER A 243 6.91 -13.28 -17.13
C SER A 243 5.80 -13.78 -16.19
N ARG A 244 5.38 -12.95 -15.23
CA ARG A 244 4.25 -13.26 -14.32
C ARG A 244 2.93 -13.32 -15.07
N PHE A 245 2.71 -12.42 -16.03
CA PHE A 245 1.53 -12.44 -16.89
C PHE A 245 1.44 -13.74 -17.70
N GLU A 246 2.51 -14.13 -18.40
CA GLU A 246 2.54 -15.39 -19.15
C GLU A 246 2.34 -16.60 -18.25
N LEU A 247 2.98 -16.64 -17.08
CA LEU A 247 2.77 -17.69 -16.09
C LEU A 247 1.30 -17.86 -15.69
N LEU A 248 0.60 -16.76 -15.43
CA LEU A 248 -0.82 -16.84 -15.07
C LEU A 248 -1.65 -17.40 -16.23
N LEU A 249 -1.37 -16.97 -17.46
CA LEU A 249 -2.06 -17.47 -18.65
C LEU A 249 -1.76 -18.94 -18.91
N ASP A 250 -0.51 -19.37 -18.76
CA ASP A 250 -0.06 -20.75 -18.94
C ASP A 250 -0.74 -21.72 -17.96
N HIS A 251 -1.05 -21.24 -16.76
CA HIS A 251 -1.76 -22.02 -15.75
C HIS A 251 -3.29 -21.89 -15.82
N GLY A 252 -3.85 -21.15 -16.79
CA GLY A 252 -5.29 -21.07 -17.03
C GLY A 252 -6.01 -19.92 -16.32
N ALA A 253 -5.33 -18.77 -16.16
CA ALA A 253 -6.02 -17.55 -15.76
C ALA A 253 -7.11 -17.16 -16.78
N ASP A 254 -8.26 -16.74 -16.27
CA ASP A 254 -9.41 -16.34 -17.06
C ASP A 254 -9.13 -15.00 -17.77
N VAL A 255 -8.80 -15.11 -19.05
CA VAL A 255 -8.56 -13.98 -19.97
C VAL A 255 -9.78 -13.06 -20.12
N ASN A 256 -10.97 -13.55 -19.80
CA ASN A 256 -12.22 -12.81 -19.80
C ASN A 256 -12.60 -12.28 -18.41
N SER A 257 -11.68 -12.32 -17.44
CA SER A 257 -11.87 -11.62 -16.18
C SER A 257 -12.17 -10.14 -16.41
N ALA A 258 -12.77 -9.50 -15.41
CA ALA A 258 -13.14 -8.09 -15.47
C ALA A 258 -12.64 -7.35 -14.24
N MET A 259 -12.42 -6.05 -14.44
CA MET A 259 -12.23 -5.08 -13.38
C MET A 259 -13.34 -5.20 -12.33
N PRO A 260 -13.03 -4.99 -11.04
CA PRO A 260 -14.05 -4.92 -10.01
C PRO A 260 -15.10 -3.86 -10.37
N LYS A 261 -16.32 -4.04 -9.85
CA LYS A 261 -17.36 -3.00 -9.93
C LYS A 261 -17.09 -2.00 -8.82
N ASP A 262 -16.42 -0.91 -9.16
CA ASP A 262 -16.13 0.22 -8.28
C ASP A 262 -16.57 1.54 -8.94
N GLU A 263 -16.18 2.68 -8.38
CA GLU A 263 -16.51 4.01 -8.91
C GLU A 263 -15.58 4.46 -10.05
N SER A 264 -14.66 3.61 -10.52
CA SER A 264 -13.71 3.97 -11.57
C SER A 264 -14.34 3.90 -12.96
N ASP A 265 -13.81 4.70 -13.90
CA ASP A 265 -14.19 4.67 -15.32
C ASP A 265 -13.88 3.34 -16.04
N SER A 266 -13.24 2.38 -15.35
CA SER A 266 -12.96 1.06 -15.90
C SER A 266 -13.74 -0.03 -15.16
N ALA A 267 -14.68 0.35 -14.29
CA ALA A 267 -15.48 -0.58 -13.53
C ALA A 267 -16.19 -1.59 -14.44
N GLY A 268 -15.99 -2.88 -14.15
CA GLY A 268 -16.56 -3.98 -14.94
C GLY A 268 -15.98 -4.15 -16.34
N TYR A 269 -14.96 -3.39 -16.75
CA TYR A 269 -14.28 -3.62 -18.03
C TYR A 269 -13.63 -5.01 -18.05
N PRO A 270 -13.83 -5.82 -19.09
CA PRO A 270 -13.01 -7.00 -19.33
C PRO A 270 -11.53 -6.63 -19.40
N LEU A 271 -10.63 -7.55 -19.03
CA LEU A 271 -9.19 -7.33 -19.06
C LEU A 271 -8.70 -6.80 -20.41
N LEU A 272 -9.23 -7.33 -21.51
CA LEU A 272 -8.92 -6.87 -22.87
C LEU A 272 -9.18 -5.37 -23.07
N LEU A 273 -10.39 -4.92 -22.69
CA LEU A 273 -10.78 -3.51 -22.79
C LEU A 273 -9.93 -2.64 -21.87
N TYR A 274 -9.70 -3.10 -20.63
CA TYR A 274 -8.86 -2.38 -19.68
C TYR A 274 -7.42 -2.21 -20.19
N ARG A 275 -6.78 -3.28 -20.69
CA ARG A 275 -5.41 -3.20 -21.23
C ARG A 275 -5.33 -2.34 -22.49
N THR A 276 -6.33 -2.42 -23.36
CA THR A 276 -6.40 -1.54 -24.54
C THR A 276 -6.51 -0.07 -24.12
N LYS A 277 -7.35 0.25 -23.12
CA LYS A 277 -7.48 1.61 -22.55
C LYS A 277 -6.17 2.13 -21.99
N MET A 278 -5.45 1.27 -21.26
CA MET A 278 -4.14 1.60 -20.69
C MET A 278 -3.05 1.84 -21.75
N GLY A 279 -3.23 1.35 -22.98
CA GLY A 279 -2.30 1.49 -24.10
C GLY A 279 -1.87 2.92 -24.43
N LEU A 280 -2.73 3.92 -24.18
CA LEU A 280 -2.36 5.33 -24.37
C LEU A 280 -1.33 5.82 -23.34
N LYS A 281 -1.29 5.21 -22.16
CA LYS A 281 -0.36 5.56 -21.06
C LYS A 281 0.86 4.65 -21.07
N ASP A 282 0.67 3.37 -21.36
CA ASP A 282 1.69 2.33 -21.39
C ASP A 282 1.53 1.51 -22.68
N LYS A 283 2.44 1.71 -23.64
CA LYS A 283 2.38 1.01 -24.93
C LYS A 283 2.42 -0.52 -24.80
N LEU A 284 3.06 -1.06 -23.74
CA LEU A 284 3.11 -2.50 -23.50
C LEU A 284 1.73 -3.08 -23.18
N ALA A 285 0.79 -2.25 -22.73
CA ALA A 285 -0.59 -2.67 -22.54
C ALA A 285 -1.29 -3.10 -23.83
N TYR A 286 -0.88 -2.58 -25.00
CA TYR A 286 -1.37 -3.10 -26.28
C TYR A 286 -0.82 -4.50 -26.58
N ALA A 287 0.45 -4.76 -26.26
CA ALA A 287 1.03 -6.09 -26.40
C ALA A 287 0.35 -7.10 -25.45
N ASP A 288 0.03 -6.69 -24.22
CA ASP A 288 -0.74 -7.51 -23.30
C ASP A 288 -2.17 -7.76 -23.82
N ALA A 289 -2.84 -6.75 -24.37
CA ALA A 289 -4.16 -6.89 -24.99
C ALA A 289 -4.13 -7.87 -26.17
N LEU A 290 -3.09 -7.80 -27.01
CA LEU A 290 -2.88 -8.76 -28.10
C LEU A 290 -2.67 -10.18 -27.56
N THR A 291 -1.88 -10.33 -26.51
CA THR A 291 -1.65 -11.63 -25.86
C THR A 291 -2.94 -12.20 -25.29
N LEU A 292 -3.80 -11.37 -24.67
CA LEU A 292 -5.12 -11.81 -24.20
C LEU A 292 -5.98 -12.34 -25.36
N LEU A 293 -5.96 -11.68 -26.51
CA LEU A 293 -6.70 -12.12 -27.71
C LEU A 293 -6.16 -13.44 -28.25
N GLU A 294 -4.85 -13.59 -28.33
CA GLU A 294 -4.18 -14.83 -28.75
C GLU A 294 -4.52 -16.00 -27.79
N ARG A 295 -4.77 -15.70 -26.52
CA ARG A 295 -5.22 -16.65 -25.49
C ARG A 295 -6.74 -16.80 -25.41
N GLY A 296 -7.51 -16.22 -26.34
CA GLY A 296 -8.96 -16.41 -26.46
C GLY A 296 -9.83 -15.42 -25.69
N ALA A 297 -9.33 -14.23 -25.37
CA ALA A 297 -10.18 -13.15 -24.85
C ALA A 297 -11.26 -12.77 -25.87
N ASN A 298 -12.50 -12.57 -25.41
CA ASN A 298 -13.62 -12.24 -26.26
C ASN A 298 -13.58 -10.74 -26.65
N PRO A 299 -13.31 -10.38 -27.94
CA PRO A 299 -13.23 -8.99 -28.37
C PRO A 299 -14.58 -8.26 -28.36
N ASN A 300 -15.69 -8.99 -28.30
CA ASN A 300 -17.04 -8.43 -28.37
C ASN A 300 -17.64 -8.13 -26.99
N ARG A 301 -16.95 -8.47 -25.90
CA ARG A 301 -17.44 -8.19 -24.55
C ARG A 301 -17.28 -6.70 -24.25
N ALA A 302 -18.41 -6.02 -24.13
CA ALA A 302 -18.46 -4.59 -23.83
C ALA A 302 -18.20 -4.29 -22.34
N GLY A 303 -17.71 -3.08 -22.07
CA GLY A 303 -17.73 -2.47 -20.74
C GLY A 303 -19.15 -2.10 -20.30
N ALA A 304 -19.33 -1.77 -19.02
CA ALA A 304 -20.63 -1.40 -18.46
C ALA A 304 -21.22 -0.12 -19.08
N ASP A 305 -20.37 0.72 -19.66
CA ASP A 305 -20.69 1.96 -20.39
C ASP A 305 -20.98 1.73 -21.89
N GLY A 306 -20.97 0.47 -22.36
CA GLY A 306 -21.17 0.13 -23.77
C GLY A 306 -19.93 0.35 -24.67
N MET A 307 -18.78 0.66 -24.08
CA MET A 307 -17.50 0.69 -24.78
C MET A 307 -17.16 -0.72 -25.28
N THR A 308 -16.70 -0.83 -26.53
CA THR A 308 -16.25 -2.11 -27.12
C THR A 308 -14.80 -2.01 -27.55
N PHE A 309 -14.12 -3.15 -27.69
CA PHE A 309 -12.72 -3.19 -28.12
C PHE A 309 -12.50 -2.47 -29.46
N GLY A 310 -13.36 -2.72 -30.46
CA GLY A 310 -13.27 -2.05 -31.77
C GLY A 310 -13.51 -0.53 -31.72
N LYS A 311 -14.48 -0.06 -30.91
CA LYS A 311 -14.71 1.38 -30.70
C LYS A 311 -13.48 2.03 -30.07
N MET A 312 -12.92 1.41 -29.05
CA MET A 312 -11.72 1.92 -28.37
C MET A 312 -10.51 2.00 -29.32
N LEU A 313 -10.26 0.98 -30.13
CA LEU A 313 -9.19 1.03 -31.14
C LEU A 313 -9.38 2.18 -32.14
N THR A 314 -10.62 2.46 -32.52
CA THR A 314 -10.96 3.56 -33.43
C THR A 314 -10.68 4.92 -32.77
N GLU A 315 -11.07 5.08 -31.51
CA GLU A 315 -10.77 6.28 -30.72
C GLU A 315 -9.27 6.49 -30.52
N HIS A 316 -8.52 5.42 -30.25
CA HIS A 316 -7.06 5.47 -30.10
C HIS A 316 -6.37 5.80 -31.43
N ARG A 317 -6.83 5.24 -32.56
CA ARG A 317 -6.36 5.59 -33.90
C ARG A 317 -6.54 7.08 -34.18
N ALA A 318 -7.73 7.63 -33.90
CA ALA A 318 -8.02 9.05 -34.02
C ALA A 318 -7.18 9.91 -33.07
N HIS A 319 -6.90 9.42 -31.85
CA HIS A 319 -6.02 10.09 -30.90
C HIS A 319 -4.60 10.28 -31.47
N PHE A 320 -4.00 9.22 -32.04
CA PHE A 320 -2.66 9.31 -32.65
C PHE A 320 -2.62 10.27 -33.84
N GLN A 321 -3.65 10.23 -34.70
CA GLN A 321 -3.78 11.17 -35.82
C GLN A 321 -3.88 12.63 -35.34
N ARG A 322 -4.78 12.91 -34.39
CA ARG A 322 -5.01 14.27 -33.85
C ARG A 322 -3.80 14.82 -33.10
N THR A 323 -3.02 13.96 -32.46
CA THR A 323 -1.81 14.37 -31.73
C THR A 323 -0.57 14.40 -32.60
N HIS A 324 -0.67 14.03 -33.88
CA HIS A 324 0.45 13.87 -34.81
C HIS A 324 1.58 12.99 -34.27
N LYS A 325 1.24 12.05 -33.38
CA LYS A 325 2.19 11.07 -32.83
C LYS A 325 2.08 9.77 -33.64
N PRO A 326 3.20 9.19 -34.08
CA PRO A 326 3.15 7.88 -34.71
C PRO A 326 2.62 6.85 -33.71
N PRO A 327 1.72 5.94 -34.14
CA PRO A 327 1.28 4.84 -33.28
C PRO A 327 2.49 3.96 -32.91
N PRO A 328 2.57 3.47 -31.66
CA PRO A 328 3.59 2.51 -31.27
C PRO A 328 3.38 1.18 -31.98
N ALA A 329 4.46 0.42 -32.20
CA ALA A 329 4.40 -0.87 -32.91
C ALA A 329 3.42 -1.86 -32.25
N GLU A 330 3.33 -1.84 -30.92
CA GLU A 330 2.41 -2.65 -30.14
C GLU A 330 0.93 -2.33 -30.45
N PHE A 331 0.61 -1.05 -30.69
CA PHE A 331 -0.73 -0.65 -31.13
C PHE A 331 -1.01 -1.11 -32.56
N THR A 332 -0.04 -0.92 -33.47
CA THR A 332 -0.18 -1.36 -34.87
C THR A 332 -0.44 -2.86 -34.95
N ALA A 333 0.32 -3.68 -34.22
CA ALA A 333 0.11 -5.13 -34.18
C ALA A 333 -1.29 -5.51 -33.66
N LEU A 334 -1.77 -4.83 -32.61
CA LEU A 334 -3.11 -5.04 -32.06
C LEU A 334 -4.21 -4.62 -33.07
N LEU A 335 -3.99 -3.53 -33.79
CA LEU A 335 -4.89 -3.02 -34.81
C LEU A 335 -4.98 -3.95 -36.01
N ASP A 336 -3.83 -4.42 -36.51
CA ASP A 336 -3.73 -5.38 -37.62
C ASP A 336 -4.46 -6.69 -37.27
N TRP A 337 -4.30 -7.16 -36.02
CA TRP A 337 -5.06 -8.30 -35.52
C TRP A 337 -6.56 -8.03 -35.59
N ALA A 338 -7.01 -6.87 -35.11
CA ALA A 338 -8.43 -6.50 -35.07
C ALA A 338 -9.04 -6.38 -36.48
N GLU A 339 -8.31 -5.81 -37.43
CA GLU A 339 -8.73 -5.70 -38.84
C GLU A 339 -8.81 -7.07 -39.50
N LYS A 340 -7.81 -7.94 -39.29
CA LYS A 340 -7.79 -9.31 -39.82
C LYS A 340 -8.97 -10.15 -39.34
N HIS A 341 -9.46 -9.89 -38.13
CA HIS A 341 -10.59 -10.62 -37.53
C HIS A 341 -11.93 -9.87 -37.68
N GLY A 342 -11.98 -8.80 -38.48
CA GLY A 342 -13.22 -8.07 -38.79
C GLY A 342 -13.81 -7.29 -37.61
N ILE A 343 -13.02 -7.00 -36.58
CA ILE A 343 -13.45 -6.22 -35.41
C ILE A 343 -13.49 -4.73 -35.72
N VAL A 344 -12.55 -4.26 -36.54
CA VAL A 344 -12.47 -2.88 -37.02
C VAL A 344 -12.36 -2.92 -38.56
N GLN A 345 -12.96 -1.94 -39.25
CA GLN A 345 -12.80 -1.83 -40.70
C GLN A 345 -11.35 -1.44 -41.04
N GLN A 346 -10.80 -2.05 -42.10
CA GLN A 346 -9.52 -1.63 -42.66
C GLN A 346 -9.61 -0.16 -43.11
N ALA A 347 -8.59 0.63 -42.78
CA ALA A 347 -8.47 1.96 -43.38
C ALA A 347 -8.28 1.80 -44.89
N GLN A 348 -9.16 2.41 -45.68
CA GLN A 348 -9.03 2.50 -47.13
C GLN A 348 -7.87 3.39 -47.54
#